data_AF-A0A4P7RC21-F1
#
_entry.id   AF-A0A4P7RC21-F1
#
_cell.length_a   1.000
_cell.length_b   1.000
_cell.length_c   1.000
_cell.angle_alpha   90.00
_cell.angle_beta   90.00
_cell.angle_gamma   90.00
#
_symmetry.space_group_name_H-M   'P 1'
#
loop_
_entity.id
_entity.type
_entity.pdbx_description
1 polymer ?
#
loop_
_entity_poly.entity_id
_entity_poly.type
_entity_poly.pdbx_seq_one_letter_code
_entity_poly.pdbx_strand_id
1 'polypeptide(L)'
;MSNTYMYVVDRDFGFAPNPFHGVCTLATCKPIIRRVAKEADWVIGMGGTRLKATGRCIFAMKVSRSITFNEYWTNPSYRDKRPIRNGSLKMIVGDNIYHKFNGEWRQLDSHHSYPDGSPNIHNVKNDTQTDAVLVSDHFFYFGSAALEIPISILENLGYANRRNHRTFDSVVAQPLTSFIEANSIPNRLIADPFDFDAASSRYSAKDNKVTAHS
;
A
#
# COMPACT_ATOMS: atom_id res chain seq x y z
N MET A 1 9.65 -12.31 17.47
CA MET A 1 10.26 -10.97 17.28
C MET A 1 9.53 -10.32 16.13
N SER A 2 8.96 -9.14 16.36
CA SER A 2 8.29 -8.36 15.32
C SER A 2 9.33 -7.57 14.53
N ASN A 3 9.01 -7.24 13.28
CA ASN A 3 9.84 -6.46 12.38
C ASN A 3 9.13 -5.18 11.92
N THR A 4 9.92 -4.23 11.45
CA THR A 4 9.47 -3.05 10.72
C THR A 4 10.01 -3.08 9.30
N TYR A 5 9.10 -3.18 8.34
CA TYR A 5 9.39 -3.15 6.91
C TYR A 5 9.21 -1.72 6.38
N MET A 6 10.28 -1.10 5.91
CA MET A 6 10.26 0.24 5.33
C MET A 6 10.52 0.18 3.83
N TYR A 7 9.74 0.88 3.02
CA TYR A 7 10.00 0.99 1.58
C TYR A 7 9.70 2.38 1.03
N VAL A 8 10.26 2.68 -0.14
CA VAL A 8 10.00 3.94 -0.84
C VAL A 8 8.69 3.85 -1.63
N VAL A 9 7.76 4.74 -1.29
CA VAL A 9 6.53 5.02 -2.03
C VAL A 9 6.92 5.95 -3.17
N ASP A 10 7.08 5.36 -4.36
CA ASP A 10 7.32 6.13 -5.57
C ASP A 10 6.02 6.73 -6.09
N ARG A 11 4.88 6.04 -5.91
CA ARG A 11 3.55 6.45 -6.36
C ARG A 11 2.51 6.19 -5.29
N ASP A 12 1.65 7.17 -5.09
CA ASP A 12 0.66 7.19 -4.03
C ASP A 12 -0.69 7.64 -4.58
N PHE A 13 -1.37 6.70 -5.24
CA PHE A 13 -2.74 6.88 -5.74
C PHE A 13 -3.80 6.51 -4.69
N GLY A 14 -3.40 6.00 -3.51
CA GLY A 14 -4.30 5.34 -2.58
C GLY A 14 -4.74 3.93 -3.02
N PHE A 15 -4.03 3.33 -3.98
CA PHE A 15 -4.29 1.97 -4.46
C PHE A 15 -3.63 0.90 -3.58
N ALA A 16 -2.31 0.97 -3.33
CA ALA A 16 -1.63 -0.02 -2.47
C ALA A 16 -0.40 0.64 -1.82
N PRO A 17 -0.47 1.08 -0.55
CA PRO A 17 -1.57 0.81 0.38
C PRO A 17 -2.89 1.50 0.01
N ASN A 18 -4.01 0.87 0.34
CA ASN A 18 -5.34 1.46 0.26
C ASN A 18 -5.81 1.82 1.68
N PRO A 19 -5.89 3.11 2.05
CA PRO A 19 -6.24 3.54 3.42
C PRO A 19 -7.74 3.71 3.66
N PHE A 20 -8.57 3.53 2.63
CA PHE A 20 -9.98 3.91 2.66
C PHE A 20 -10.86 2.90 3.39
N HIS A 21 -12.08 3.31 3.73
CA HIS A 21 -13.11 2.45 4.36
C HIS A 21 -12.73 1.94 5.76
N GLY A 22 -11.98 2.75 6.53
CA GLY A 22 -11.70 2.49 7.94
C GLY A 22 -10.61 1.44 8.22
N VAL A 23 -10.01 0.87 7.17
CA VAL A 23 -8.98 -0.16 7.27
C VAL A 23 -7.88 0.12 6.24
N CYS A 24 -6.62 -0.04 6.60
CA CYS A 24 -5.53 0.05 5.63
C CYS A 24 -5.16 -1.34 5.12
N THR A 25 -5.05 -1.48 3.79
CA THR A 25 -4.72 -2.74 3.14
C THR A 25 -3.52 -2.59 2.23
N LEU A 26 -2.69 -3.63 2.17
CA LEU A 26 -1.67 -3.82 1.15
C LEU A 26 -1.97 -5.15 0.45
N ALA A 27 -2.89 -5.10 -0.53
CA ALA A 27 -3.32 -6.26 -1.28
C ALA A 27 -2.45 -6.54 -2.51
N THR A 28 -1.95 -5.49 -3.15
CA THR A 28 -1.12 -5.58 -4.36
C THR A 28 0.23 -4.92 -4.13
N CYS A 29 1.12 -4.97 -5.14
CA CYS A 29 2.50 -4.48 -5.01
C CYS A 29 3.28 -5.20 -3.88
N LYS A 30 4.56 -4.84 -3.70
CA LYS A 30 5.44 -5.30 -2.59
C LYS A 30 5.26 -6.77 -2.17
N PRO A 31 5.27 -7.74 -3.11
CA PRO A 31 4.94 -9.15 -2.83
C PRO A 31 5.88 -9.78 -1.80
N ILE A 32 7.14 -9.35 -1.75
CA ILE A 32 8.09 -9.85 -0.76
C ILE A 32 7.68 -9.48 0.67
N ILE A 33 7.22 -8.24 0.92
CA ILE A 33 6.75 -7.82 2.25
C ILE A 33 5.47 -8.59 2.60
N ARG A 34 4.49 -8.62 1.68
CA ARG A 34 3.22 -9.33 1.89
C ARG A 34 3.41 -10.81 2.24
N ARG A 35 4.45 -11.44 1.68
CA ARG A 35 4.77 -12.86 1.94
C ARG A 35 5.32 -13.13 3.35
N VAL A 36 6.07 -12.18 3.92
CA VAL A 36 6.87 -12.45 5.13
C VAL A 36 6.39 -11.71 6.37
N ALA A 37 5.68 -10.59 6.20
CA ALA A 37 5.15 -9.82 7.31
C ALA A 37 4.07 -10.60 8.06
N LYS A 38 4.10 -10.51 9.38
CA LYS A 38 3.21 -11.21 10.31
C LYS A 38 2.43 -10.20 11.13
N GLU A 39 1.45 -10.69 11.88
CA GLU A 39 0.75 -9.89 12.88
C GLU A 39 1.73 -9.17 13.82
N ALA A 40 1.40 -7.93 14.16
CA ALA A 40 2.20 -6.98 14.92
C ALA A 40 3.49 -6.44 14.26
N ASP A 41 3.82 -6.87 13.03
CA ASP A 41 4.87 -6.21 12.25
C ASP A 41 4.39 -4.84 11.75
N TRP A 42 5.32 -3.91 11.55
CA TRP A 42 5.03 -2.61 10.94
C TRP A 42 5.40 -2.61 9.46
N VAL A 43 4.57 -1.95 8.65
CA VAL A 43 4.88 -1.60 7.26
C VAL A 43 4.80 -0.09 7.11
N ILE A 44 5.90 0.54 6.71
CA ILE A 44 6.04 1.99 6.62
C ILE A 44 6.45 2.38 5.19
N GLY A 45 5.68 3.26 4.58
CA GLY A 45 5.97 3.87 3.30
C GLY A 45 6.59 5.24 3.46
N MET A 46 7.85 5.38 3.04
CA MET A 46 8.56 6.65 3.01
C MET A 46 8.47 7.28 1.61
N GLY A 47 8.29 8.60 1.52
CA GLY A 47 8.18 9.29 0.25
C GLY A 47 9.47 9.21 -0.56
N GLY A 48 9.34 9.01 -1.88
CA GLY A 48 10.48 9.02 -2.81
C GLY A 48 10.77 10.40 -3.42
N THR A 49 11.84 10.47 -4.21
CA THR A 49 12.23 11.69 -4.93
C THR A 49 11.16 12.19 -5.90
N ARG A 50 10.43 11.29 -6.58
CA ARG A 50 9.36 11.68 -7.53
C ARG A 50 8.26 12.47 -6.83
N LEU A 51 7.90 12.07 -5.61
CA LEU A 51 6.92 12.76 -4.76
C LEU A 51 7.47 14.03 -4.09
N LYS A 52 8.77 14.32 -4.23
CA LYS A 52 9.47 15.37 -3.47
C LYS A 52 9.27 15.24 -1.96
N ALA A 53 9.22 14.00 -1.47
CA ALA A 53 8.87 13.67 -0.08
C ALA A 53 9.93 12.76 0.58
N THR A 54 11.18 12.80 0.11
CA THR A 54 12.30 12.08 0.74
C THR A 54 12.41 12.45 2.23
N GLY A 55 12.52 11.44 3.09
CA GLY A 55 12.59 11.64 4.55
C GLY A 55 11.22 11.82 5.23
N ARG A 56 10.13 11.84 4.45
CA ARG A 56 8.77 11.97 4.98
C ARG A 56 8.02 10.64 4.93
N CYS A 57 7.21 10.36 5.93
CA CYS A 57 6.36 9.19 6.02
C CYS A 57 5.02 9.46 5.33
N ILE A 58 4.71 8.67 4.31
CA ILE A 58 3.42 8.71 3.59
C ILE A 58 2.37 7.94 4.39
N PHE A 59 2.74 6.76 4.88
CA PHE A 59 1.88 5.93 5.70
C PHE A 59 2.69 4.99 6.59
N ALA A 60 2.06 4.55 7.67
CA ALA A 60 2.53 3.46 8.51
C ALA A 60 1.34 2.59 8.93
N MET A 61 1.50 1.27 8.94
CA MET A 61 0.46 0.37 9.43
C MET A 61 1.07 -0.74 10.26
N LYS A 62 0.46 -1.06 11.39
CA LYS A 62 0.75 -2.27 12.15
C LYS A 62 -0.15 -3.38 11.63
N VAL A 63 0.44 -4.47 11.15
CA VAL A 63 -0.30 -5.60 10.56
C VAL A 63 -1.17 -6.24 11.64
N SER A 64 -2.48 -6.24 11.43
CA SER A 64 -3.45 -6.88 12.33
C SER A 64 -3.70 -8.33 11.91
N ARG A 65 -3.59 -8.62 10.61
CA ARG A 65 -3.79 -9.94 10.02
C ARG A 65 -3.26 -9.99 8.59
N SER A 66 -2.95 -11.20 8.14
CA SER A 66 -2.66 -11.53 6.75
C SER A 66 -3.69 -12.55 6.27
N ILE A 67 -4.37 -12.24 5.16
CA ILE A 67 -5.43 -13.08 4.59
C ILE A 67 -5.14 -13.34 3.11
N THR A 68 -5.68 -14.41 2.55
CA THR A 68 -5.58 -14.71 1.11
C THR A 68 -6.42 -13.74 0.27
N PHE A 69 -6.17 -13.68 -1.04
CA PHE A 69 -7.02 -12.92 -1.96
C PHE A 69 -8.47 -13.42 -1.96
N ASN A 70 -8.70 -14.74 -1.80
CA ASN A 70 -10.05 -15.29 -1.75
C ASN A 70 -10.81 -14.94 -0.47
N GLU A 71 -10.14 -14.94 0.68
CA GLU A 71 -10.73 -14.43 1.93
C GLU A 71 -11.02 -12.94 1.84
N TYR A 72 -10.10 -12.17 1.24
CA TYR A 72 -10.30 -10.75 1.02
C TYR A 72 -11.46 -10.46 0.06
N TRP A 73 -11.58 -11.25 -1.00
CA TRP A 73 -12.66 -11.15 -1.99
C TRP A 73 -14.01 -11.53 -1.38
N THR A 74 -14.10 -12.65 -0.67
CA THR A 74 -15.40 -13.20 -0.23
C THR A 74 -15.96 -12.51 1.01
N ASN A 75 -15.12 -11.87 1.82
CA ASN A 75 -15.55 -11.22 3.04
C ASN A 75 -16.32 -9.90 2.77
N PRO A 76 -17.59 -9.78 3.22
CA PRO A 76 -18.42 -8.59 3.00
C PRO A 76 -17.80 -7.28 3.52
N SER A 77 -17.00 -7.33 4.58
CA SER A 77 -16.34 -6.16 5.18
C SER A 77 -15.33 -5.48 4.25
N TYR A 78 -14.89 -6.15 3.19
CA TYR A 78 -13.96 -5.60 2.20
C TYR A 78 -14.59 -5.40 0.82
N ARG A 79 -15.92 -5.43 0.73
CA ARG A 79 -16.63 -5.25 -0.55
C ARG A 79 -16.40 -3.86 -1.13
N ASP A 80 -16.35 -2.83 -0.28
CA ASP A 80 -16.10 -1.44 -0.69
C ASP A 80 -14.65 -1.21 -1.18
N LYS A 81 -13.74 -2.15 -0.91
CA LYS A 81 -12.38 -2.13 -1.44
C LYS A 81 -12.29 -2.61 -2.88
N ARG A 82 -13.39 -3.02 -3.51
CA ARG A 82 -13.42 -3.37 -4.94
C ARG A 82 -13.55 -2.10 -5.78
N PRO A 83 -12.82 -1.99 -6.89
CA PRO A 83 -12.84 -0.78 -7.69
C PRO A 83 -14.19 -0.58 -8.40
N ILE A 84 -14.66 0.66 -8.43
CA ILE A 84 -15.78 1.12 -9.25
C ILE A 84 -15.24 2.26 -10.13
N ARG A 85 -14.99 1.96 -11.41
CA ARG A 85 -14.22 2.83 -12.32
C ARG A 85 -14.94 4.13 -12.71
N ASN A 86 -16.26 4.18 -12.56
CA ASN A 86 -17.10 5.37 -12.71
C ASN A 86 -17.56 5.96 -11.37
N GLY A 87 -16.92 5.57 -10.25
CA GLY A 87 -17.25 6.06 -8.91
C GLY A 87 -16.40 7.26 -8.48
N SER A 88 -16.45 7.57 -7.17
CA SER A 88 -15.55 8.56 -6.57
C SER A 88 -14.08 8.13 -6.64
N LEU A 89 -13.13 9.06 -6.50
CA LEU A 89 -11.68 8.75 -6.56
C LEU A 89 -11.27 7.60 -5.64
N LYS A 90 -11.79 7.56 -4.39
CA LYS A 90 -11.53 6.46 -3.45
C LYS A 90 -12.08 5.10 -3.91
N MET A 91 -13.21 5.10 -4.62
CA MET A 91 -13.81 3.89 -5.18
C MET A 91 -13.06 3.42 -6.43
N ILE A 92 -12.49 4.33 -7.21
CA ILE A 92 -11.72 4.00 -8.42
C ILE A 92 -10.45 3.20 -8.08
N VAL A 93 -9.86 3.44 -6.90
CA VAL A 93 -8.57 2.87 -6.46
C VAL A 93 -8.72 1.72 -5.47
N GLY A 94 -9.87 1.06 -5.43
CA GLY A 94 -10.05 -0.17 -4.64
C GLY A 94 -9.03 -1.26 -5.02
N ASP A 95 -8.38 -1.86 -4.03
CA ASP A 95 -7.30 -2.86 -4.18
C ASP A 95 -7.75 -4.32 -4.08
N ASN A 96 -9.04 -4.56 -3.80
CA ASN A 96 -9.66 -5.88 -3.84
C ASN A 96 -10.00 -6.29 -5.28
N ILE A 97 -8.95 -6.56 -6.07
CA ILE A 97 -9.07 -6.74 -7.52
C ILE A 97 -8.85 -8.18 -7.98
N TYR A 98 -8.36 -9.07 -7.12
CA TYR A 98 -8.04 -10.44 -7.48
C TYR A 98 -8.88 -11.44 -6.69
N HIS A 99 -9.30 -12.51 -7.36
CA HIS A 99 -9.78 -13.73 -6.73
C HIS A 99 -9.46 -14.92 -7.63
N LYS A 100 -9.39 -16.11 -7.04
CA LYS A 100 -9.15 -17.37 -7.73
C LYS A 100 -10.46 -18.13 -7.88
N PHE A 101 -10.83 -18.43 -9.11
CA PHE A 101 -12.02 -19.22 -9.45
C PHE A 101 -11.61 -20.39 -10.35
N ASN A 102 -11.98 -21.62 -9.99
CA ASN A 102 -11.59 -22.86 -10.70
C ASN A 102 -10.08 -22.98 -10.95
N GLY A 103 -9.25 -22.53 -10.01
CA GLY A 103 -7.79 -22.60 -10.13
C GLY A 103 -7.16 -21.43 -10.89
N GLU A 104 -7.95 -20.55 -11.50
CA GLU A 104 -7.47 -19.43 -12.31
C GLU A 104 -7.66 -18.08 -11.62
N TRP A 105 -6.68 -17.19 -11.78
CA TRP A 105 -6.77 -15.83 -11.29
C TRP A 105 -7.67 -14.98 -12.17
N ARG A 106 -8.61 -14.28 -11.55
CA ARG A 106 -9.47 -13.28 -12.17
C ARG A 106 -9.11 -11.90 -11.64
N GLN A 107 -9.02 -10.92 -12.53
CA GLN A 107 -8.75 -9.52 -12.21
C GLN A 107 -9.96 -8.65 -12.56
N LEU A 108 -10.34 -7.75 -11.65
CA LEU A 108 -11.32 -6.68 -11.95
C LEU A 108 -10.68 -5.52 -12.72
N ASP A 109 -11.49 -4.80 -13.50
CA ASP A 109 -11.08 -3.53 -14.09
C ASP A 109 -10.65 -2.54 -13.00
N SER A 110 -9.39 -2.14 -13.03
CA SER A 110 -8.72 -1.45 -11.92
C SER A 110 -7.53 -0.61 -12.38
N HIS A 111 -6.87 0.04 -11.41
CA HIS A 111 -5.57 0.68 -11.61
C HIS A 111 -4.52 -0.29 -12.20
N HIS A 112 -4.65 -1.60 -11.98
CA HIS A 112 -3.70 -2.60 -12.48
C HIS A 112 -4.18 -3.31 -13.76
N SER A 113 -5.22 -2.84 -14.45
CA SER A 113 -5.70 -3.40 -15.73
C SER A 113 -5.13 -2.64 -16.93
N TYR A 114 -5.30 -3.16 -18.14
CA TYR A 114 -5.04 -2.42 -19.38
C TYR A 114 -6.06 -1.29 -19.60
N PRO A 115 -5.79 -0.31 -20.49
CA PRO A 115 -6.70 0.80 -20.80
C PRO A 115 -8.17 0.42 -21.06
N ASP A 116 -8.39 -0.70 -21.73
CA ASP A 116 -9.71 -1.27 -22.06
C ASP A 116 -10.38 -2.02 -20.88
N GLY A 117 -9.73 -2.05 -19.72
CA GLY A 117 -10.19 -2.76 -18.52
C GLY A 117 -9.84 -4.25 -18.49
N SER A 118 -9.25 -4.80 -19.56
CA SER A 118 -8.84 -6.20 -19.61
C SER A 118 -7.66 -6.50 -18.67
N PRO A 119 -7.50 -7.76 -18.22
CA PRO A 119 -6.44 -8.11 -17.27
C PRO A 119 -5.03 -7.82 -17.78
N ASN A 120 -4.21 -7.15 -16.98
CA ASN A 120 -2.79 -6.98 -17.29
C ASN A 120 -2.00 -8.18 -16.75
N ILE A 121 -1.60 -9.09 -17.66
CA ILE A 121 -0.91 -10.35 -17.30
C ILE A 121 0.38 -10.14 -16.48
N HIS A 122 1.08 -9.02 -16.68
CA HIS A 122 2.30 -8.72 -15.93
C HIS A 122 1.99 -8.35 -14.49
N ASN A 123 0.93 -7.57 -14.27
CA ASN A 123 0.47 -7.21 -12.94
C ASN A 123 -0.14 -8.42 -12.23
N VAL A 124 -0.98 -9.20 -12.92
CA VAL A 124 -1.54 -10.45 -12.38
C VAL A 124 -0.40 -11.33 -11.87
N LYS A 125 0.60 -11.64 -12.71
CA LYS A 125 1.74 -12.48 -12.32
C LYS A 125 2.51 -11.90 -11.13
N ASN A 126 2.77 -10.59 -11.14
CA ASN A 126 3.55 -9.94 -10.08
C ASN A 126 2.80 -9.89 -8.74
N ASP A 127 1.50 -9.61 -8.77
CA ASP A 127 0.70 -9.44 -7.56
C ASP A 127 0.30 -10.79 -6.96
N THR A 128 -0.04 -11.78 -7.79
CA THR A 128 -0.56 -13.07 -7.34
C THR A 128 0.52 -14.14 -7.08
N GLN A 129 1.80 -13.83 -7.31
CA GLN A 129 2.91 -14.68 -6.81
C GLN A 129 2.96 -14.77 -5.28
N THR A 130 2.17 -13.96 -4.58
CA THR A 130 2.01 -13.98 -3.13
C THR A 130 0.53 -13.82 -2.84
N ASP A 131 -0.09 -14.92 -2.40
CA ASP A 131 -1.50 -14.97 -2.00
C ASP A 131 -1.65 -14.50 -0.55
N ALA A 132 -1.32 -13.23 -0.32
CA ALA A 132 -1.40 -12.58 0.98
C ALA A 132 -1.76 -11.11 0.81
N VAL A 133 -2.76 -10.66 1.55
CA VAL A 133 -3.22 -9.29 1.72
C VAL A 133 -2.97 -8.92 3.17
N LEU A 134 -2.11 -7.92 3.39
CA LEU A 134 -1.90 -7.40 4.73
C LEU A 134 -3.02 -6.43 5.06
N VAL A 135 -3.65 -6.62 6.21
CA VAL A 135 -4.77 -5.80 6.69
C VAL A 135 -4.39 -5.19 8.03
N SER A 136 -4.70 -3.90 8.20
CA SER A 136 -4.43 -3.16 9.42
C SER A 136 -5.64 -2.34 9.86
N ASP A 137 -6.04 -2.58 11.11
CA ASP A 137 -6.95 -1.74 11.89
C ASP A 137 -6.19 -0.77 12.83
N HIS A 138 -4.87 -0.63 12.68
CA HIS A 138 -4.04 0.37 13.37
C HIS A 138 -3.04 0.98 12.39
N PHE A 139 -3.45 2.05 11.72
CA PHE A 139 -2.67 2.67 10.66
C PHE A 139 -2.68 4.19 10.73
N PHE A 140 -1.71 4.80 10.06
CA PHE A 140 -1.53 6.24 9.91
C PHE A 140 -1.36 6.51 8.43
N TYR A 141 -2.18 7.38 7.85
CA TYR A 141 -2.05 7.75 6.45
C TYR A 141 -1.96 9.27 6.33
N PHE A 142 -0.77 9.74 5.96
CA PHE A 142 -0.46 11.16 5.86
C PHE A 142 -0.70 11.71 4.45
N GLY A 143 -0.57 10.86 3.42
CA GLY A 143 -0.77 11.27 2.03
C GLY A 143 0.12 12.46 1.66
N SER A 144 -0.45 13.43 0.93
CA SER A 144 0.19 14.69 0.54
C SER A 144 0.68 15.57 1.71
N ALA A 145 0.17 15.35 2.92
CA ALA A 145 0.65 15.97 4.16
C ALA A 145 1.69 15.10 4.91
N ALA A 146 2.52 14.37 4.15
CA ALA A 146 3.49 13.41 4.65
C ALA A 146 4.30 13.93 5.87
N LEU A 147 4.33 13.13 6.94
CA LEU A 147 4.98 13.47 8.19
C LEU A 147 6.50 13.51 8.02
N GLU A 148 7.13 14.64 8.30
CA GLU A 148 8.59 14.75 8.30
C GLU A 148 9.18 13.99 9.48
N ILE A 149 10.03 13.00 9.19
CA ILE A 149 10.70 12.21 10.22
C ILE A 149 12.02 12.91 10.58
N PRO A 150 12.31 13.15 11.87
CA PRO A 150 13.59 13.68 12.31
C PRO A 150 14.75 12.90 11.72
N ILE A 151 15.72 13.60 11.13
CA ILE A 151 16.85 12.98 10.45
C ILE A 151 17.65 12.06 11.38
N SER A 152 17.77 12.41 12.66
CA SER A 152 18.43 11.60 13.68
C SER A 152 17.78 10.23 13.88
N ILE A 153 16.45 10.11 13.77
CA ILE A 153 15.74 8.83 13.84
C ILE A 153 16.12 7.97 12.62
N LEU A 154 16.16 8.55 11.42
CA LEU A 154 16.50 7.84 10.20
C LEU A 154 17.96 7.40 10.18
N GLU A 155 18.88 8.26 10.60
CA GLU A 155 20.31 7.98 10.69
C GLU A 155 20.61 6.89 11.71
N ASN A 156 20.03 6.96 12.91
CA ASN A 156 20.19 5.94 13.95
C ASN A 156 19.63 4.58 13.53
N LEU A 157 18.55 4.57 12.76
CA LEU A 157 18.00 3.34 12.19
C LEU A 157 18.86 2.78 11.05
N GLY A 158 19.76 3.58 10.47
CA GLY A 158 20.48 3.24 9.25
C GLY A 158 19.57 3.20 8.02
N TYR A 159 18.47 3.97 8.04
CA TYR A 159 17.54 4.04 6.92
C TYR A 159 18.15 4.84 5.76
N ALA A 160 18.00 4.31 4.54
CA ALA A 160 18.36 5.01 3.32
C ALA A 160 17.23 4.88 2.29
N ASN A 161 16.90 5.99 1.64
CA ASN A 161 15.87 6.06 0.61
C ASN A 161 16.38 5.44 -0.70
N ARG A 162 16.17 4.13 -0.85
CA ARG A 162 16.65 3.34 -2.00
C ARG A 162 15.61 2.28 -2.39
N ARG A 163 15.75 1.76 -3.61
CA ARG A 163 14.89 0.69 -4.15
C ARG A 163 14.83 -0.53 -3.21
N ASN A 164 13.72 -1.27 -3.32
CA ASN A 164 13.32 -2.38 -2.44
C ASN A 164 12.98 -1.91 -1.01
N HIS A 165 12.77 -2.85 -0.11
CA HIS A 165 12.42 -2.57 1.28
C HIS A 165 13.62 -2.83 2.20
N ARG A 166 13.57 -2.25 3.40
CA ARG A 166 14.49 -2.51 4.51
C ARG A 166 13.70 -3.12 5.64
N THR A 167 14.36 -3.97 6.41
CA THR A 167 13.76 -4.65 7.55
C THR A 167 14.60 -4.33 8.75
N PHE A 168 13.93 -3.89 9.81
CA PHE A 168 14.54 -3.58 11.09
C PHE A 168 13.83 -4.38 12.18
N ASP A 169 14.58 -4.83 13.18
CA ASP A 169 13.97 -5.37 14.38
C ASP A 169 13.10 -4.30 15.05
N SER A 170 11.93 -4.67 15.56
CA SER A 170 10.99 -3.70 16.14
C SER A 170 11.55 -2.95 17.35
N VAL A 171 12.50 -3.50 18.10
CA VAL A 171 13.17 -2.77 19.21
C VAL A 171 13.99 -1.61 18.64
N VAL A 172 14.74 -1.86 17.56
CA VAL A 172 15.56 -0.83 16.91
C VAL A 172 14.68 0.23 16.21
N ALA A 173 13.56 -0.19 15.63
CA ALA A 173 12.63 0.71 14.95
C ALA A 173 11.66 1.46 15.89
N GLN A 174 11.64 1.14 17.18
CA GLN A 174 10.72 1.72 18.15
C GLN A 174 10.71 3.27 18.15
N PRO A 175 11.86 3.98 18.11
CA PRO A 175 11.85 5.45 18.08
C PRO A 175 11.04 6.02 16.90
N LEU A 176 11.09 5.36 15.74
CA LEU A 176 10.32 5.76 14.56
C LEU A 176 8.82 5.54 14.77
N THR A 177 8.42 4.35 15.23
CA THR A 177 6.99 4.05 15.42
C THR A 177 6.39 4.91 16.53
N SER A 178 7.10 5.13 17.63
CA SER A 178 6.66 6.03 18.71
C SER A 178 6.55 7.48 18.24
N PHE A 179 7.47 7.95 17.39
CA PHE A 179 7.37 9.29 16.81
C PHE A 179 6.11 9.42 15.93
N ILE A 180 5.80 8.44 15.10
CA ILE A 180 4.60 8.43 14.26
C ILE A 180 3.33 8.45 15.13
N GLU A 181 3.26 7.59 16.14
CA GLU A 181 2.11 7.49 17.05
C GLU A 181 1.91 8.77 17.89
N ALA A 182 2.98 9.46 18.25
CA ALA A 182 2.89 10.72 18.99
C ALA A 182 2.43 11.92 18.14
N ASN A 183 2.56 11.85 16.81
CA ASN A 183 2.29 12.96 15.90
C ASN A 183 0.98 12.82 15.11
N SER A 184 0.19 11.78 15.37
CA SER A 184 -1.06 11.55 14.63
C SER A 184 -2.01 10.64 15.40
N ILE A 185 -3.27 10.61 14.95
CA ILE A 185 -4.30 9.73 15.50
C ILE A 185 -4.46 8.55 14.53
N PRO A 186 -4.46 7.29 15.01
CA PRO A 186 -4.59 6.13 14.14
C PRO A 186 -5.96 6.12 13.43
N ASN A 187 -6.02 5.38 12.33
CA ASN A 187 -7.18 5.14 11.47
C ASN A 187 -7.75 6.40 10.80
N ARG A 188 -6.90 7.43 10.62
CA ARG A 188 -7.26 8.67 9.93
C ARG A 188 -6.40 8.89 8.70
N LEU A 189 -7.03 9.47 7.69
CA LEU A 189 -6.38 10.07 6.54
C LEU A 189 -6.19 11.54 6.88
N ILE A 190 -4.93 11.98 6.99
CA ILE A 190 -4.60 13.38 7.28
C ILE A 190 -4.76 14.24 6.03
N ALA A 191 -4.41 13.68 4.87
CA ALA A 191 -4.63 14.29 3.57
C ALA A 191 -4.81 13.22 2.49
N ASP A 192 -5.25 13.66 1.31
CA ASP A 192 -5.39 12.81 0.14
C ASP A 192 -4.03 12.25 -0.33
N PRO A 193 -4.03 11.07 -0.98
CA PRO A 193 -2.83 10.52 -1.64
C PRO A 193 -2.17 11.55 -2.57
N PHE A 194 -0.83 11.51 -2.72
CA PHE A 194 -0.12 12.49 -3.56
C PHE A 194 -0.60 12.54 -5.01
N ASP A 195 -0.96 11.39 -5.59
CA ASP A 195 -1.36 11.27 -6.99
C ASP A 195 -2.88 11.09 -7.14
N PHE A 196 -3.68 11.47 -6.14
CA PHE A 196 -5.11 11.12 -6.08
C PHE A 196 -5.96 11.75 -7.20
N ASP A 197 -5.61 12.94 -7.66
CA ASP A 197 -6.27 13.58 -8.82
C ASP A 197 -6.12 12.75 -10.11
N ALA A 198 -5.10 11.89 -10.16
CA ALA A 198 -4.84 10.98 -11.26
C ALA A 198 -5.25 9.53 -10.93
N ALA A 199 -6.13 9.31 -9.95
CA ALA A 199 -6.63 8.00 -9.50
C ALA A 199 -7.22 7.12 -10.63
N SER A 200 -7.77 7.74 -11.67
CA SER A 200 -8.28 7.02 -12.85
C SER A 200 -7.17 6.39 -13.68
N SER A 201 -5.92 6.82 -13.53
CA SER A 201 -4.80 6.27 -14.30
C SER A 201 -4.61 4.77 -14.06
N ARG A 202 -3.86 4.13 -14.97
CA ARG A 202 -3.53 2.71 -14.92
C ARG A 202 -2.02 2.52 -14.84
N TYR A 203 -1.57 1.47 -14.16
CA TYR A 203 -0.17 1.14 -13.95
C TYR A 203 0.17 -0.22 -14.58
N SER A 204 1.38 -0.32 -15.13
CA SER A 204 1.94 -1.55 -15.68
C SER A 204 3.30 -1.85 -15.06
N ALA A 205 3.41 -3.02 -14.42
CA ALA A 205 4.66 -3.53 -13.85
C ALA A 205 5.69 -3.94 -14.91
N LYS A 206 5.27 -4.15 -16.17
CA LYS A 206 6.16 -4.53 -17.28
C LYS A 206 7.21 -3.45 -17.57
N ASP A 207 6.77 -2.21 -17.61
CA ASP A 207 7.53 -1.04 -18.04
C ASP A 207 7.55 0.09 -17.01
N ASN A 208 6.94 -0.13 -15.84
CA ASN A 208 6.84 0.82 -14.73
C ASN A 208 6.19 2.16 -15.16
N LYS A 209 5.22 2.09 -16.09
CA LYS A 209 4.51 3.24 -16.63
C LYS A 209 3.12 3.42 -16.03
N VAL A 210 2.71 4.68 -15.98
CA VAL A 210 1.35 5.10 -15.68
C VAL A 210 0.74 5.67 -16.96
N THR A 211 -0.44 5.19 -17.33
CA THR A 211 -1.20 5.66 -18.49
C THR A 211 -2.46 6.33 -18.00
N ALA A 212 -2.71 7.57 -18.41
CA ALA A 212 -3.95 8.25 -18.10
C ALA A 212 -5.14 7.48 -18.70
N HIS A 213 -6.24 7.45 -17.97
CA HIS A 213 -7.49 6.94 -18.53
C HIS A 213 -8.04 7.99 -19.50
N SER A 214 -8.16 7.64 -20.77
CA SER A 214 -8.90 8.42 -21.77
C SER A 214 -10.40 8.36 -21.51
#